data_AF-A0A1X2DFX5-F1
#
_entry.id   AF-A0A1X2DFX5-F1
#
_cell.length_a   1.000
_cell.length_b   1.000
_cell.length_c   1.000
_cell.angle_alpha   90.00
_cell.angle_beta   90.00
_cell.angle_gamma   90.00
#
_symmetry.space_group_name_H-M   'P 1'
#
loop_
_entity.id
_entity.type
_entity.pdbx_description
1 polymer ?
#
loop_
_entity_poly.entity_id
_entity_poly.type
_entity_poly.pdbx_seq_one_letter_code
_entity_poly.pdbx_strand_id
1 'polypeptide(L)'
;MLETVEFASRGSMLRGWLQRPDTADKAPAVVMAHGFGGLKDWLRPQSAALAEAGIATLVYDHAHFGDGDGTPRQHTDAAAQVRCYLANGAAA
;
A
#
# COMPACT_ATOMS: atom_id res chain seq x y z
N MET A 1 3.53 -2.67 -15.37
CA MET A 1 4.85 -2.86 -14.69
C MET A 1 4.70 -2.89 -13.17
N LEU A 2 5.32 -3.87 -12.48
CA LEU A 2 5.35 -3.99 -11.00
C LEU A 2 6.65 -3.42 -10.43
N GLU A 3 6.56 -2.53 -9.46
CA GLU A 3 7.70 -1.90 -8.77
C GLU A 3 7.58 -2.10 -7.25
N THR A 4 8.69 -2.43 -6.58
CA THR A 4 8.72 -2.40 -5.10
C THR A 4 8.99 -0.98 -4.63
N VAL A 5 8.18 -0.50 -3.69
CA VAL A 5 8.23 0.88 -3.22
C VAL A 5 8.29 0.94 -1.70
N GLU A 6 8.99 1.98 -1.21
CA GLU A 6 9.01 2.36 0.19
C GLU A 6 8.57 3.82 0.30
N PHE A 7 7.73 4.13 1.28
CA PHE A 7 7.24 5.49 1.47
C PHE A 7 6.89 5.75 2.94
N ALA A 8 7.19 6.96 3.39
CA ALA A 8 6.77 7.40 4.72
C ALA A 8 5.26 7.62 4.75
N SER A 9 4.59 7.21 5.83
CA SER A 9 3.21 7.56 6.15
C SER A 9 3.02 7.67 7.67
N ARG A 10 2.66 8.86 8.15
CA ARG A 10 2.32 9.18 9.55
C ARG A 10 3.29 8.58 10.58
N GLY A 11 4.60 8.78 10.33
CA GLY A 11 5.67 8.36 11.23
C GLY A 11 6.07 6.89 11.10
N SER A 12 5.50 6.15 10.14
CA SER A 12 5.92 4.79 9.78
C SER A 12 6.52 4.78 8.38
N MET A 13 7.57 4.00 8.15
CA MET A 13 7.99 3.64 6.80
C MET A 13 7.19 2.41 6.37
N LEU A 14 6.43 2.55 5.29
CA LEU A 14 5.61 1.48 4.73
C LEU A 14 6.27 0.94 3.46
N ARG A 15 6.09 -0.36 3.24
CA ARG A 15 6.64 -1.06 2.07
C ARG A 15 5.53 -1.77 1.32
N GLY A 16 5.66 -1.77 0.01
CA GLY A 16 4.61 -2.26 -0.85
C GLY A 16 5.03 -2.39 -2.31
N TRP A 17 4.02 -2.49 -3.16
CA TRP A 17 4.18 -2.52 -4.59
C TRP A 17 3.34 -1.45 -5.27
N LEU A 18 3.94 -0.81 -6.28
CA LEU A 18 3.26 0.06 -7.22
C LEU A 18 3.13 -0.66 -8.56
N GLN A 19 1.92 -1.05 -8.91
CA GLN A 19 1.59 -1.64 -10.20
C GLN A 19 1.00 -0.56 -11.09
N ARG A 20 1.64 -0.31 -12.23
CA ARG A 20 1.14 0.62 -13.26
C ARG A 20 0.58 -0.17 -14.45
N PRO A 21 -0.50 0.31 -15.10
CA PRO A 21 -0.92 -0.22 -16.39
C PRO A 21 0.16 0.06 -17.44
N ASP A 22 0.30 -0.83 -18.43
CA ASP A 22 1.29 -0.64 -19.50
C ASP A 22 0.78 0.32 -20.61
N THR A 23 -0.48 0.74 -20.53
CA THR A 23 -1.18 1.48 -21.58
C THR A 23 -1.14 3.00 -21.44
N ALA A 24 -0.68 3.54 -20.31
CA ALA A 24 -0.66 4.98 -20.07
C ALA A 24 0.40 5.41 -19.04
N ASP A 25 1.05 6.55 -19.31
CA ASP A 25 1.97 7.21 -18.37
C ASP A 25 1.26 7.82 -17.16
N LYS A 26 -0.02 8.18 -17.31
CA LYS A 26 -0.90 8.68 -16.26
C LYS A 26 -2.18 7.86 -16.23
N ALA A 27 -2.51 7.33 -15.07
CA ALA A 27 -3.71 6.53 -14.83
C ALA A 27 -4.37 6.95 -13.51
N PRO A 28 -5.69 6.77 -13.36
CA PRO A 28 -6.30 6.77 -12.04
C PRO A 28 -5.62 5.72 -11.15
N ALA A 29 -5.56 6.00 -9.84
CA ALA A 29 -4.87 5.14 -8.89
C ALA A 29 -5.76 4.72 -7.72
N VAL A 30 -5.60 3.49 -7.27
CA VAL A 30 -6.24 2.94 -6.07
C VAL A 30 -5.18 2.56 -5.04
N VAL A 31 -5.36 2.99 -3.80
CA VAL A 31 -4.55 2.53 -2.67
C VAL A 31 -5.26 1.35 -2.02
N MET A 32 -4.55 0.25 -1.82
CA MET A 32 -5.07 -1.00 -1.27
C MET A 32 -4.25 -1.38 -0.04
N ALA A 33 -4.93 -1.70 1.06
CA ALA A 33 -4.30 -2.29 2.25
C ALA A 33 -5.06 -3.53 2.68
N HIS A 34 -4.34 -4.47 3.28
CA HIS A 34 -4.91 -5.75 3.70
C HIS A 34 -5.82 -5.60 4.93
N GLY A 35 -6.73 -6.55 5.12
CA GLY A 35 -7.57 -6.61 6.31
C GLY A 35 -6.81 -7.10 7.55
N PHE A 36 -7.56 -7.38 8.62
CA PHE A 36 -7.03 -7.88 9.88
C PHE A 36 -6.11 -9.10 9.71
N GLY A 37 -4.87 -9.00 10.18
CA GLY A 37 -3.88 -10.08 10.12
C GLY A 37 -3.37 -10.44 8.72
N GLY A 38 -3.77 -9.69 7.69
CA GLY A 38 -3.40 -9.96 6.31
C GLY A 38 -2.00 -9.52 5.93
N LEU A 39 -1.66 -9.74 4.67
CA LEU A 39 -0.45 -9.27 3.99
C LEU A 39 -0.84 -8.73 2.61
N LYS A 40 -0.03 -7.82 2.06
CA LYS A 40 -0.21 -7.25 0.71
C LYS A 40 -0.33 -8.32 -0.38
N ASP A 41 0.32 -9.48 -0.20
CA ASP A 41 0.27 -10.63 -1.11
C ASP A 41 -1.16 -11.10 -1.40
N TRP A 42 -2.07 -10.98 -0.43
CA TRP A 42 -3.47 -11.40 -0.58
C TRP A 42 -4.26 -10.53 -1.56
N LEU A 43 -3.73 -9.34 -1.86
CA LEU A 43 -4.35 -8.35 -2.75
C LEU A 43 -3.73 -8.36 -4.16
N ARG A 44 -2.72 -9.20 -4.38
CA ARG A 44 -1.98 -9.26 -5.66
C ARG A 44 -2.88 -9.60 -6.87
N PRO A 45 -3.84 -10.55 -6.79
CA PRO A 45 -4.73 -10.83 -7.92
C PRO A 45 -5.60 -9.63 -8.30
N GLN A 46 -6.15 -8.92 -7.31
CA GLN A 46 -7.01 -7.75 -7.53
C GLN A 46 -6.19 -6.57 -8.06
N SER A 47 -4.96 -6.39 -7.56
CA SER A 47 -4.01 -5.41 -8.06
C SER A 47 -3.66 -5.62 -9.53
N ALA A 48 -3.45 -6.87 -9.95
CA ALA A 48 -3.17 -7.20 -11.35
C ALA A 48 -4.38 -6.91 -12.25
N ALA A 49 -5.58 -7.33 -11.82
CA ALA A 49 -6.81 -7.10 -12.57
C ALA A 49 -7.13 -5.60 -12.75
N LEU A 50 -6.89 -4.77 -11.73
CA LEU A 50 -7.06 -3.32 -11.84
C LEU A 50 -6.06 -2.69 -12.82
N ALA A 51 -4.81 -3.15 -12.81
CA ALA A 51 -3.79 -2.68 -13.75
C ALA A 51 -4.10 -3.09 -15.20
N GLU A 52 -4.60 -4.30 -15.42
CA GLU A 52 -5.09 -4.74 -16.74
C GLU A 52 -6.27 -3.87 -17.22
N ALA A 53 -7.10 -3.39 -16.29
CA ALA A 53 -8.19 -2.46 -16.58
C ALA A 53 -7.76 -0.97 -16.72
N GLY A 54 -6.46 -0.67 -16.70
CA GLY A 54 -5.94 0.70 -16.88
C GLY A 54 -5.91 1.54 -15.59
N ILE A 55 -6.01 0.92 -14.41
CA ILE A 55 -5.98 1.57 -13.10
C ILE A 55 -4.69 1.20 -12.39
N ALA A 56 -3.88 2.19 -12.01
CA ALA A 56 -2.68 1.93 -11.20
C ALA A 56 -3.08 1.54 -9.76
N THR A 57 -2.27 0.72 -9.11
CA THR A 57 -2.52 0.31 -7.73
C THR A 57 -1.26 0.46 -6.87
N LEU A 58 -1.45 0.97 -5.66
CA LEU A 58 -0.46 0.93 -4.59
C LEU A 58 -0.97 -0.05 -3.54
N VAL A 59 -0.26 -1.16 -3.35
CA VAL A 59 -0.58 -2.18 -2.33
C VAL A 59 0.52 -2.18 -1.30
N TYR A 60 0.20 -2.13 0.00
CA TYR A 60 1.22 -2.09 1.05
C TYR A 60 0.85 -2.93 2.28
N ASP A 61 1.86 -3.28 3.07
CA ASP A 61 1.68 -3.89 4.39
C ASP A 61 1.50 -2.82 5.46
N HIS A 62 0.52 -2.99 6.35
CA HIS A 62 0.40 -2.14 7.53
C HIS A 62 1.69 -2.20 8.38
N ALA A 63 1.99 -1.12 9.12
CA ALA A 63 3.06 -1.13 10.10
C ALA A 63 2.93 -2.36 11.01
N HIS A 64 4.06 -2.95 11.41
CA HIS A 64 4.19 -4.19 12.17
C HIS A 64 3.90 -5.49 11.39
N PHE A 65 3.39 -5.43 10.16
CA PHE A 65 3.09 -6.58 9.30
C PHE A 65 4.06 -6.70 8.14
N GLY A 66 4.18 -7.92 7.58
CA GLY A 66 4.93 -8.21 6.35
C GLY A 66 6.30 -7.52 6.29
N ASP A 67 6.49 -6.71 5.26
CA ASP A 67 7.72 -5.95 5.03
C ASP A 67 7.72 -4.57 5.73
N GLY A 68 6.63 -4.18 6.37
CA GLY A 68 6.54 -2.92 7.12
C GLY A 68 7.40 -2.93 8.39
N ASP A 69 7.91 -1.76 8.78
CA ASP A 69 8.66 -1.59 10.04
C ASP A 69 7.77 -1.73 11.28
N GLY A 70 8.39 -1.83 12.45
CA GLY A 70 7.72 -1.73 13.75
C GLY A 70 7.74 -2.99 14.60
N THR A 71 7.69 -2.77 15.92
CA THR A 71 7.66 -3.80 16.97
C THR A 71 6.58 -3.46 18.02
N PRO A 72 5.90 -4.45 18.62
CA PRO A 72 6.02 -5.89 18.34
C PRO A 72 5.48 -6.24 16.94
N ARG A 73 5.94 -7.36 16.37
CA ARG A 73 5.45 -7.84 15.06
C ARG A 73 4.01 -8.30 15.18
N GLN A 74 3.26 -8.19 14.08
CA GLN A 74 1.84 -8.58 13.99
C GLN A 74 0.93 -7.79 14.96
N HIS A 75 1.35 -6.59 15.36
CA HIS A 75 0.56 -5.74 16.24
C HIS A 75 -0.48 -4.96 15.46
N THR A 76 -1.75 -5.16 15.79
CA THR A 76 -2.86 -4.43 15.16
C THR A 76 -3.22 -3.20 15.97
N ASP A 77 -3.01 -2.02 15.38
CA ASP A 77 -3.58 -0.74 15.84
C ASP A 77 -4.47 -0.17 14.72
N ALA A 78 -5.79 -0.33 14.88
CA ALA A 78 -6.76 0.12 13.89
C ALA A 78 -6.69 1.64 13.63
N ALA A 79 -6.41 2.44 14.67
CA ALA A 79 -6.34 3.89 14.52
C ALA A 79 -5.07 4.30 13.75
N ALA A 80 -3.93 3.65 14.01
CA ALA A 80 -2.70 3.86 13.24
C ALA A 80 -2.86 3.40 11.78
N GLN A 81 -3.49 2.25 11.56
CA GLN A 81 -3.74 1.72 10.22
C GLN A 81 -4.63 2.64 9.40
N VAL A 82 -5.70 3.19 9.98
CA VAL A 82 -6.55 4.20 9.32
C VAL A 82 -5.76 5.47 8.99
N ARG A 83 -4.92 5.94 9.91
CA ARG A 83 -4.07 7.12 9.68
C ARG A 83 -3.12 6.95 8.51
N CYS A 84 -2.70 5.73 8.19
CA CYS A 84 -1.79 5.46 7.07
C CYS A 84 -2.40 5.78 5.69
N TYR A 85 -3.74 5.80 5.56
CA TYR A 85 -4.42 6.23 4.34
C TYR A 85 -4.40 7.74 4.12
N LEU A 86 -4.16 8.51 5.18
CA LEU A 86 -4.04 9.94 5.08
C LEU A 86 -2.63 10.25 4.61
N ALA A 87 -2.51 11.05 3.54
CA ALA A 87 -1.22 11.59 3.12
C ALA A 87 -0.49 12.16 4.35
N ASN A 88 0.84 11.99 4.39
CA ASN A 88 1.66 12.91 5.19
C ASN A 88 1.18 14.29 4.79
N GLY A 89 0.77 15.09 5.78
CA GLY A 89 0.11 16.36 5.51
C GLY A 89 0.84 17.06 4.37
N ALA A 90 0.07 17.59 3.42
CA ALA A 90 0.60 18.66 2.58
C ALA A 90 1.24 19.65 3.56
N ALA A 91 2.57 19.62 3.65
CA ALA A 91 3.32 20.74 4.15
C ALA A 91 3.07 21.80 3.08
N ALA A 92 2.13 22.70 3.40
CA ALA A 92 2.08 24.01 2.82
C ALA A 92 3.42 24.73 3.08
#